data_AF-A0ABD1AJM9-F1
#
_entry.id   AF-A0ABD1AJM9-F1
#
_cell.length_a   1.000
_cell.length_b   1.000
_cell.length_c   1.000
_cell.angle_alpha   90.00
_cell.angle_beta   90.00
_cell.angle_gamma   90.00
#
_symmetry.space_group_name_H-M   'P 1'
#
loop_
_entity.id
_entity.type
_entity.pdbx_description
1 polymer ?
#
loop_
_entity_poly.entity_id
_entity_poly.type
_entity_poly.pdbx_seq_one_letter_code
_entity_poly.pdbx_strand_id
1 'polypeptide(L)' 'MVIGWLRTSITPRVLSTVSFCSDAGDLWENLKRRFSVGNKVRTHQLVTQLASCRQDGKSVIDYYGRLTIMWDELHN' A
#
# COMPACT_ATOMS: atom_id res chain seq x y z
N MET A 1 -5.22 24.61 -8.04
CA MET A 1 -6.59 24.11 -8.21
C MET A 1 -6.62 22.57 -8.30
N VAL A 2 -5.93 21.84 -7.41
CA VAL A 2 -5.73 20.36 -7.49
C VAL A 2 -7.00 19.57 -7.16
N ILE A 3 -7.79 20.07 -6.20
CA ILE A 3 -9.03 19.42 -5.78
C ILE A 3 -10.07 19.32 -6.90
N GLY A 4 -10.12 20.31 -7.79
CA GLY A 4 -11.02 20.29 -8.94
C GLY A 4 -10.69 19.14 -9.89
N TRP A 5 -9.41 18.99 -10.27
CA TRP A 5 -8.94 17.87 -11.09
C TRP A 5 -9.21 16.53 -10.43
N LEU A 6 -8.92 16.40 -9.14
CA LEU A 6 -9.14 15.18 -8.39
C LEU A 6 -10.63 14.79 -8.38
N ARG A 7 -11.54 15.75 -8.17
CA ARG A 7 -12.99 15.51 -8.22
C ARG A 7 -13.47 15.09 -9.62
N THR A 8 -12.92 15.67 -10.68
CA THR A 8 -13.28 15.33 -12.07
C THR A 8 -12.75 13.95 -12.48
N SER A 9 -11.62 13.52 -11.93
CA SER A 9 -11.02 12.20 -12.20
C SER A 9 -11.69 11.04 -11.46
N ILE A 10 -12.59 11.32 -10.49
CA ILE A 10 -13.25 10.32 -9.67
C ILE A 10 -14.66 10.06 -10.20
N THR A 11 -15.06 8.79 -10.27
CA THR A 11 -16.43 8.40 -10.67
C THR A 11 -17.48 9.08 -9.77
N PRO A 12 -18.60 9.59 -10.31
CA PRO A 12 -19.63 10.30 -9.54
C PRO A 12 -20.16 9.52 -8.33
N ARG A 13 -20.20 8.18 -8.43
CA ARG A 13 -20.59 7.28 -7.35
C ARG A 13 -19.64 7.28 -6.15
N VAL A 14 -18.34 7.46 -6.41
CA VAL A 14 -17.34 7.59 -5.35
C VAL A 14 -17.34 9.01 -4.82
N LEU A 15 -17.42 10.02 -5.70
CA LEU A 15 -17.47 11.43 -5.35
C LEU A 15 -18.63 11.77 -4.39
N SER A 16 -19.83 11.20 -4.62
CA SER A 16 -21.01 11.40 -3.75
C SER A 16 -20.77 10.95 -2.30
N THR A 17 -19.83 10.03 -2.08
CA THR A 17 -19.45 9.56 -0.75
C THR A 17 -18.43 10.45 -0.05
N VAL A 18 -17.77 11.36 -0.76
CA VAL A 18 -16.68 12.24 -0.26
C VAL A 18 -16.98 13.74 -0.44
N SER A 19 -18.24 14.07 -0.72
CA SER A 19 -18.76 15.37 -1.19
C SER A 19 -18.40 16.63 -0.38
N PHE A 20 -17.78 16.50 0.80
CA PHE A 20 -17.52 17.61 1.72
C PHE A 20 -16.03 17.94 1.95
N CYS A 21 -15.08 17.29 1.27
CA CYS A 21 -13.66 17.66 1.41
C CYS A 21 -13.34 18.93 0.63
N SER A 22 -12.93 20.00 1.32
CA SER A 22 -12.47 21.28 0.74
C SER A 22 -10.98 21.29 0.39
N ASP A 23 -10.22 20.34 0.96
CA ASP A 23 -8.80 20.13 0.69
C ASP A 23 -8.54 18.87 -0.15
N ALA A 24 -7.53 18.94 -1.03
CA ALA A 24 -7.18 17.83 -1.92
C ALA A 24 -6.49 16.68 -1.18
N GLY A 25 -5.69 16.98 -0.15
CA GLY A 25 -5.07 16.00 0.73
C GLY A 25 -6.11 15.24 1.54
N ASP A 26 -7.09 15.95 2.12
CA ASP A 26 -8.20 15.33 2.85
C ASP A 26 -9.03 14.41 1.96
N LEU A 27 -9.31 14.84 0.71
CA LEU A 27 -10.01 14.02 -0.28
C LEU A 27 -9.18 12.75 -0.61
N TRP A 28 -7.89 12.90 -0.85
CA TRP A 28 -6.99 11.79 -1.14
C TRP A 28 -6.89 10.79 0.01
N GLU A 29 -6.71 11.24 1.24
CA GLU A 29 -6.63 10.38 2.42
C GLU A 29 -7.94 9.63 2.69
N ASN A 30 -9.09 10.26 2.43
CA ASN A 30 -10.39 9.58 2.51
C ASN A 30 -10.52 8.47 1.45
N LEU A 31 -10.09 8.74 0.22
CA LEU A 31 -10.09 7.75 -0.86
C LEU A 31 -9.13 6.61 -0.54
N LYS A 32 -7.92 6.93 -0.07
CA LYS A 32 -6.94 5.96 0.40
C LYS A 32 -7.52 5.11 1.52
N ARG A 33 -8.10 5.69 2.57
CA ARG A 33 -8.67 4.89 3.68
C ARG A 33 -9.81 3.95 3.25
N ARG A 34 -10.68 4.39 2.32
CA ARG A 34 -11.87 3.61 1.91
C ARG A 34 -11.61 2.61 0.80
N PHE A 35 -10.73 2.96 -0.14
CA PHE A 35 -10.49 2.19 -1.36
C PHE A 35 -9.06 1.66 -1.47
N SER A 36 -8.13 2.06 -0.58
CA SER A 36 -6.90 1.30 -0.37
C SER A 36 -7.30 0.00 0.32
N VAL A 37 -7.60 -0.99 -0.51
CA VAL A 37 -7.56 -2.38 -0.09
C VAL A 37 -6.09 -2.66 0.15
N GLY A 38 -5.67 -2.60 1.43
CA GLY A 38 -4.38 -3.15 1.83
C GLY A 38 -4.31 -4.54 1.22
N ASN A 39 -3.24 -4.81 0.46
CA ASN A 39 -3.15 -6.02 -0.33
C ASN A 39 -2.90 -7.20 0.61
N LYS A 40 -3.93 -7.62 1.36
CA LYS A 40 -3.87 -8.67 2.38
C LYS A 40 -3.30 -9.96 1.79
N VAL A 41 -3.60 -10.23 0.51
CA VAL A 41 -3.02 -11.33 -0.24
C VAL A 41 -1.50 -11.16 -0.37
N ARG A 42 -1.01 -9.98 -0.77
CA ARG A 42 0.42 -9.66 -0.80
C ARG A 42 1.07 -9.73 0.58
N THR A 43 0.42 -9.21 1.62
CA THR A 43 0.90 -9.32 3.01
C THR A 43 1.04 -10.79 3.41
N HIS A 44 0.03 -11.63 3.15
CA HIS A 44 0.11 -13.06 3.41
C HIS A 44 1.20 -13.76 2.59
N GLN A 45 1.37 -13.37 1.32
CA GLN A 45 2.46 -13.89 0.47
C GLN A 45 3.83 -13.52 1.03
N LEU A 46 4.03 -12.27 1.46
CA LEU A 46 5.29 -11.80 2.05
C LEU A 46 5.59 -12.51 3.37
N VAL A 47 4.60 -12.68 4.25
CA VAL A 47 4.76 -13.46 5.49
C VAL A 47 5.13 -14.91 5.20
N THR A 48 4.51 -15.53 4.18
CA THR A 48 4.83 -16.91 3.77
C THR A 48 6.23 -17.02 3.18
N GLN A 49 6.65 -16.03 2.37
CA GLN A 49 8.00 -15.96 1.83
C GLN A 49 9.05 -15.75 2.93
N LEU A 50 8.75 -14.90 3.91
CA LEU A 50 9.61 -14.68 5.08
C LEU A 50 9.76 -15.96 5.90
N ALA A 51 8.65 -16.66 6.18
CA ALA A 51 8.65 -17.92 6.92
C ALA A 51 9.40 -19.06 6.18
N SER A 52 9.42 -19.03 4.85
CA SER A 52 10.15 -19.99 4.02
C SER A 52 11.57 -19.53 3.67
N CYS A 53 11.97 -18.32 4.06
CA CYS A 53 13.28 -17.76 3.74
C CYS A 53 14.38 -18.48 4.54
N ARG A 54 15.11 -19.35 3.85
CA ARG A 54 16.27 -20.07 4.36
C ARG A 54 17.56 -19.53 3.73
N GLN A 55 18.67 -19.77 4.43
CA GLN A 55 19.99 -19.36 3.98
C GLN A 55 20.42 -20.13 2.72
N ASP A 56 20.00 -21.39 2.56
CA ASP A 56 20.19 -22.22 1.35
C ASP A 56 21.63 -22.22 0.80
N GLY A 57 22.64 -22.21 1.69
CA GLY A 57 24.05 -22.19 1.30
C GLY A 57 24.58 -20.83 0.79
N LYS A 58 23.76 -19.78 0.82
CA LYS A 58 24.18 -18.40 0.51
C LYS A 58 24.99 -17.79 1.65
N SER A 59 25.74 -16.72 1.35
CA SER A 59 26.43 -15.95 2.37
C SER A 59 25.42 -15.36 3.37
N VAL A 60 25.86 -15.16 4.61
CA VAL A 60 25.03 -14.56 5.67
C VAL A 60 24.57 -13.15 5.27
N ILE A 61 25.42 -12.41 4.55
CA ILE A 61 25.14 -11.05 4.08
C ILE A 61 23.99 -11.07 3.06
N ASP A 62 24.04 -11.98 2.08
CA ASP A 62 22.99 -12.10 1.05
C ASP A 62 21.65 -12.55 1.65
N TYR A 63 21.69 -13.46 2.63
CA TYR A 63 20.51 -13.90 3.36
C TYR A 63 19.88 -12.75 4.15
N TYR A 64 20.70 -12.02 4.91
CA TYR A 64 20.25 -10.89 5.72
C TYR A 64 19.68 -9.75 4.85
N GLY A 65 20.32 -9.45 3.72
CA GLY A 65 19.81 -8.46 2.76
C GLY A 65 18.42 -8.84 2.24
N ARG A 66 18.21 -10.10 1.85
CA ARG A 66 16.89 -10.60 1.41
C ARG A 66 15.82 -10.50 2.49
N LEU A 67 16.14 -10.86 3.74
CA LEU A 67 15.22 -10.72 4.86
C LEU A 67 14.82 -9.26 5.08
N THR A 68 15.79 -8.35 5.02
CA THR A 68 15.57 -6.92 5.24
C THR A 68 14.65 -6.33 4.18
N ILE A 69 14.83 -6.71 2.91
CA ILE A 69 13.95 -6.27 1.81
C ILE A 69 12.51 -6.76 2.02
N MET A 70 12.32 -8.04 2.35
CA MET A 70 10.98 -8.59 2.61
C MET A 70 10.32 -7.97 3.86
N TRP A 71 11.12 -7.62 4.87
CA TRP A 71 10.64 -6.96 6.08
C TRP A 71 10.20 -5.51 5.84
N ASP A 72 10.97 -4.77 5.04
CA ASP A 72 10.65 -3.40 4.62
C ASP A 72 9.37 -3.38 3.77
N GLU A 73 9.23 -4.32 2.82
CA GLU A 73 8.02 -4.46 2.00
C GLU A 73 6.77 -4.81 2.83
N LEU A 74 6.93 -5.45 3.98
CA LEU A 74 5.81 -5.77 4.88
C LEU A 74 5.35 -4.57 5.72
N HIS A 75 6.24 -3.60 5.99
CA HIS A 75 5.97 -2.42 6.81
C HIS A 75 5.54 -1.18 6.01
N ASN A 76 5.56 -1.26 4.68
CA ASN A 76 5.20 -0.20 3.74
C ASN A 76 3.76 -0.38 3.22
#